data_AF-A0A9E4IEQ3-F1
#
_entry.id   AF-A0A9E4IEQ3-F1
#
_cell.length_a   1.000
_cell.length_b   1.000
_cell.length_c   1.000
_cell.angle_alpha   90.00
_cell.angle_beta   90.00
_cell.angle_gamma   90.00
#
_symmetry.space_group_name_H-M   'P 1'
#
loop_
_entity.id
_entity.type
_entity.pdbx_description
1 polymer ?
#
loop_
_entity_poly.entity_id
_entity_poly.type
_entity_poly.pdbx_seq_one_letter_code
_entity_poly.pdbx_strand_id
1 'polypeptide(L)'
;MDTPLPDSPTPDLADLNWTRRPRLEQPVLLAAFRGWNDAGDAATSAAKHLCREWLSKPFAELDPESYYDFTVTRPLVHLDEDNQRHLTWPTNRFSAARVPGIGTDVIILEGIEPHFRWGSFCRHVLGVASHLEARLVVTLGALLADVPHTRPVSIYGSTDNTQLADKLQLRSSRYEGPTGIVGVLGVACREAGLPSA
;
A
#
# COMPACT_ATOMS: atom_id res chain seq x y z
N MET A 1 -38.35 3.11 28.08
CA MET A 1 -38.26 3.27 26.61
C MET A 1 -36.86 3.77 26.32
N ASP A 2 -35.91 2.84 26.26
CA ASP A 2 -34.52 3.15 25.89
C ASP A 2 -34.48 3.40 24.38
N THR A 3 -34.19 4.64 24.01
CA THR A 3 -33.84 4.99 22.64
C THR A 3 -32.40 4.52 22.41
N PRO A 4 -32.12 3.62 21.46
CA PRO A 4 -30.75 3.26 21.17
C PRO A 4 -30.03 4.49 20.59
N LEU A 5 -28.84 4.79 21.15
CA LEU A 5 -27.91 5.77 20.58
C LEU A 5 -27.58 5.35 19.13
N PRO A 6 -27.46 6.30 18.18
CA PRO A 6 -27.00 5.98 16.84
C PRO A 6 -25.57 5.45 16.91
N ASP A 7 -25.31 4.35 16.20
CA ASP A 7 -23.98 3.80 15.95
C ASP A 7 -23.07 4.91 15.40
N SER A 8 -22.29 5.51 16.28
CA SER A 8 -21.21 6.39 15.89
C SER A 8 -20.16 5.49 15.22
N PRO A 9 -19.74 5.76 13.97
CA PRO A 9 -18.70 4.96 13.36
C PRO A 9 -17.47 5.02 14.26
N THR A 10 -16.85 3.86 14.52
CA THR A 10 -15.58 3.79 15.23
C THR A 10 -14.62 4.84 14.63
N PRO A 11 -14.04 5.74 15.46
CA PRO A 11 -13.31 6.93 14.97
C PRO A 11 -12.09 6.61 14.10
N ASP A 12 -11.64 5.36 14.12
CA ASP A 12 -10.51 4.84 13.33
C ASP A 12 -10.88 4.55 11.86
N LEU A 13 -12.00 5.05 11.31
CA LEU A 13 -12.32 5.01 9.86
C LEU A 13 -12.39 6.41 9.22
N ALA A 14 -12.20 7.49 9.99
CA ALA A 14 -12.34 8.86 9.51
C ALA A 14 -11.26 9.27 8.49
N ASP A 15 -10.09 8.63 8.54
CA ASP A 15 -8.94 8.99 7.70
C ASP A 15 -8.95 8.31 6.31
N LEU A 16 -10.02 7.61 5.92
CA LEU A 16 -10.10 6.88 4.65
C LEU A 16 -11.21 7.45 3.74
N ASN A 17 -10.78 8.18 2.70
CA ASN A 17 -11.66 8.86 1.76
C ASN A 17 -11.92 7.97 0.54
N TRP A 18 -13.14 7.44 0.45
CA TRP A 18 -13.52 6.59 -0.67
C TRP A 18 -14.26 7.37 -1.77
N THR A 19 -13.80 7.25 -3.01
CA THR A 19 -14.49 7.82 -4.18
C THR A 19 -15.45 6.83 -4.83
N ARG A 20 -15.18 5.51 -4.73
CA ARG A 20 -16.14 4.45 -5.11
C ARG A 20 -15.83 3.13 -4.40
N ARG A 21 -16.73 2.14 -4.53
CA ARG A 21 -16.53 0.75 -4.09
C ARG A 21 -16.46 -0.19 -5.30
N PRO A 22 -15.27 -0.64 -5.73
CA PRO A 22 -15.18 -1.61 -6.81
C PRO A 22 -15.73 -2.97 -6.33
N ARG A 23 -16.32 -3.74 -7.24
CA ARG A 23 -16.62 -5.16 -7.02
C ARG A 23 -15.46 -5.96 -7.59
N LEU A 24 -14.76 -6.70 -6.73
CA LEU A 24 -13.57 -7.47 -7.07
C LEU A 24 -13.77 -8.91 -6.58
N GLU A 25 -13.12 -9.87 -7.23
CA GLU A 25 -13.17 -11.29 -6.88
C GLU A 25 -11.83 -11.70 -6.28
N GLN A 26 -11.78 -11.78 -4.94
CA GLN A 26 -10.60 -12.19 -4.17
C GLN A 26 -9.28 -11.57 -4.66
N PRO A 27 -9.19 -10.22 -4.68
CA PRO A 27 -8.06 -9.53 -5.30
C PRO A 27 -6.73 -9.78 -4.57
N VAL A 28 -5.62 -9.52 -5.26
CA VAL A 28 -4.31 -9.34 -4.61
C VAL A 28 -4.09 -7.86 -4.35
N LEU A 29 -3.77 -7.48 -3.12
CA LEU A 29 -3.38 -6.12 -2.77
C LEU A 29 -1.86 -5.99 -2.90
N LEU A 30 -1.39 -5.21 -3.86
CA LEU A 30 0.02 -4.86 -4.04
C LEU A 30 0.29 -3.48 -3.46
N ALA A 31 1.23 -3.37 -2.51
CA ALA A 31 1.57 -2.13 -1.83
C ALA A 31 3.02 -1.72 -2.10
N ALA A 32 3.23 -0.45 -2.45
CA ALA A 32 4.56 0.13 -2.65
C ALA A 32 4.63 1.54 -2.06
N PHE A 33 5.67 1.79 -1.26
CA PHE A 33 5.82 3.04 -0.53
C PHE A 33 7.18 3.67 -0.84
N ARG A 34 7.16 4.93 -1.26
CA ARG A 34 8.37 5.76 -1.37
C ARG A 34 8.98 5.96 0.02
N GLY A 35 10.27 6.23 0.05
CA GLY A 35 11.01 6.51 1.27
C GLY A 35 12.10 5.47 1.50
N TRP A 36 12.26 5.04 2.76
CA TRP A 36 13.39 4.22 3.17
C TRP A 36 13.44 2.85 2.48
N ASN A 37 12.27 2.29 2.15
CA ASN A 37 12.09 0.97 1.54
C ASN A 37 12.09 0.97 0.00
N ASP A 38 12.45 2.07 -0.66
CA ASP A 38 12.35 2.19 -2.12
C ASP A 38 13.61 2.78 -2.79
N ALA A 39 14.73 2.06 -2.70
CA ALA A 39 15.97 2.46 -3.35
C ALA A 39 15.78 2.69 -4.87
N GLY A 40 16.10 3.90 -5.32
CA GLY A 40 15.97 4.30 -6.73
C GLY A 40 14.53 4.41 -7.23
N ASP A 41 13.54 4.57 -6.32
CA ASP A 41 12.11 4.59 -6.64
C ASP A 41 11.64 3.31 -7.37
N ALA A 42 12.35 2.18 -7.24
CA ALA A 42 12.09 0.97 -8.02
C ALA A 42 10.70 0.34 -7.75
N ALA A 43 10.32 0.18 -6.49
CA ALA A 43 9.05 -0.37 -6.06
C ALA A 43 7.87 0.53 -6.46
N THR A 44 7.95 1.84 -6.18
CA THR A 44 6.86 2.75 -6.57
C THR A 44 6.80 3.00 -8.07
N SER A 45 7.93 2.98 -8.79
CA SER A 45 7.94 3.02 -10.25
C SER A 45 7.30 1.77 -10.85
N ALA A 46 7.55 0.59 -10.28
CA ALA A 46 6.89 -0.65 -10.68
C ALA A 46 5.38 -0.56 -10.44
N ALA A 47 4.93 -0.17 -9.24
CA ALA A 47 3.50 0.00 -8.96
C ALA A 47 2.83 1.01 -9.90
N LYS A 48 3.46 2.16 -10.17
CA LYS A 48 2.98 3.16 -11.15
C LYS A 48 2.91 2.60 -12.56
N HIS A 49 3.89 1.81 -12.98
CA HIS A 49 3.88 1.16 -14.28
C HIS A 49 2.71 0.18 -14.38
N LEU A 50 2.50 -0.69 -13.38
CA LEU A 50 1.37 -1.61 -13.33
C LEU A 50 0.02 -0.88 -13.34
N CYS A 51 -0.10 0.23 -12.61
CA CYS A 51 -1.29 1.09 -12.65
C CYS A 51 -1.62 1.57 -14.08
N ARG A 52 -0.60 1.91 -14.88
CA ARG A 52 -0.77 2.34 -16.28
C ARG A 52 -1.11 1.17 -17.19
N GLU A 53 -0.34 0.08 -17.13
CA GLU A 53 -0.52 -1.10 -17.99
C GLU A 53 -1.89 -1.77 -17.78
N TRP A 54 -2.35 -1.85 -16.53
CA TRP A 54 -3.63 -2.47 -16.19
C TRP A 54 -4.79 -1.49 -16.17
N LEU A 55 -4.57 -0.23 -16.56
CA LEU A 55 -5.58 0.84 -16.57
C LEU A 55 -6.34 0.93 -15.23
N SER A 56 -5.59 0.83 -14.14
CA SER A 56 -6.15 0.84 -12.79
C SER A 56 -6.86 2.15 -12.50
N LYS A 57 -8.00 2.06 -11.81
CA LYS A 57 -8.83 3.23 -11.49
C LYS A 57 -8.75 3.52 -9.99
N PRO A 58 -8.42 4.75 -9.55
CA PRO A 58 -8.34 5.09 -8.13
C PRO A 58 -9.72 5.01 -7.47
N PHE A 59 -9.85 4.45 -6.27
CA PHE A 59 -11.14 4.30 -5.59
C PHE A 59 -11.15 4.75 -4.12
N ALA A 60 -9.98 4.89 -3.50
CA ALA A 60 -9.85 5.41 -2.14
C ALA A 60 -8.48 6.03 -1.92
N GLU A 61 -8.38 6.94 -0.95
CA GLU A 61 -7.18 7.63 -0.53
C GLU A 61 -7.17 7.78 0.99
N LEU A 62 -6.00 7.70 1.61
CA LEU A 62 -5.83 8.05 3.02
C LEU A 62 -5.64 9.56 3.16
N ASP A 63 -6.34 10.14 4.14
CA ASP A 63 -6.19 11.54 4.51
C ASP A 63 -4.75 11.80 4.97
N PRO A 64 -4.02 12.70 4.30
CA PRO A 64 -2.62 12.92 4.60
C PRO A 64 -2.36 13.62 5.94
N GLU A 65 -3.32 14.39 6.47
CA GLU A 65 -3.09 15.19 7.69
C GLU A 65 -2.75 14.32 8.90
N SER A 66 -3.36 13.14 8.98
CA SER A 66 -3.16 12.18 10.06
C SER A 66 -1.80 11.47 10.02
N TYR A 67 -1.13 11.44 8.86
CA TYR A 67 0.02 10.54 8.63
C TYR A 67 1.32 11.25 8.28
N TYR A 68 1.26 12.50 7.80
CA TYR A 68 2.45 13.17 7.28
C TYR A 68 2.88 14.38 8.10
N ASP A 69 4.19 14.47 8.32
CA ASP A 69 4.83 15.74 8.63
C ASP A 69 5.03 16.53 7.32
N PHE A 70 4.20 17.56 7.12
CA PHE A 70 4.28 18.42 5.93
C PHE A 70 5.51 19.32 5.89
N THR A 71 6.31 19.38 6.96
CA THR A 71 7.62 20.05 6.93
C THR A 71 8.69 19.18 6.28
N VAL A 72 8.53 17.85 6.35
CA VAL A 72 9.40 16.84 5.72
C VAL A 72 8.91 16.52 4.31
N THR A 73 7.65 16.14 4.14
CA THR A 73 7.03 15.86 2.84
C THR A 73 6.04 16.95 2.49
N ARG A 74 6.49 17.94 1.72
CA ARG A 74 5.73 19.15 1.42
C ARG A 74 4.69 18.91 0.30
N PRO A 75 3.49 19.52 0.40
CA PRO A 75 2.58 19.63 -0.73
C PRO A 75 3.23 20.39 -1.89
N LEU A 76 2.88 20.02 -3.11
CA LEU A 76 3.37 20.66 -4.33
C LEU A 76 2.32 21.62 -4.88
N VAL A 77 2.76 22.83 -5.23
CA VAL A 77 1.94 23.79 -6.00
C VAL A 77 2.18 23.53 -7.48
N HIS A 78 1.11 23.47 -8.26
CA HIS A 78 1.18 23.53 -9.73
C HIS A 78 0.19 24.57 -10.27
N LEU A 79 0.45 25.04 -11.49
CA LEU A 79 -0.44 25.92 -12.23
C LEU A 79 -1.11 25.11 -13.35
N ASP A 80 -2.41 25.31 -13.57
CA ASP A 80 -3.09 24.78 -14.74
C ASP A 80 -2.90 25.69 -15.98
N GLU A 81 -3.53 25.33 -17.10
CA GLU A 81 -3.45 26.07 -18.36
C GLU A 81 -3.98 27.52 -18.24
N ASP A 82 -4.86 27.77 -17.27
CA ASP A 82 -5.45 29.08 -16.97
C ASP A 82 -4.67 29.85 -15.87
N ASN A 83 -3.48 29.37 -15.49
CA ASN A 83 -2.65 29.90 -14.40
C ASN A 83 -3.31 29.88 -13.00
N GLN A 84 -4.31 29.02 -12.77
CA GLN A 84 -4.88 28.82 -11.44
C GLN A 84 -3.98 27.90 -10.61
N ARG A 85 -3.81 28.23 -9.32
CA ARG A 85 -2.97 27.46 -8.40
C ARG A 85 -3.72 26.28 -7.82
N HIS A 86 -3.11 25.10 -7.93
CA HIS A 86 -3.60 23.87 -7.35
C HIS A 86 -2.56 23.28 -6.41
N LEU A 87 -3.03 22.61 -5.35
CA LEU A 87 -2.19 21.89 -4.41
C LEU A 87 -2.31 20.40 -4.64
N THR A 88 -1.17 19.71 -4.67
CA THR A 88 -1.08 18.27 -4.62
C THR A 88 -0.48 17.86 -3.29
N TRP A 89 -1.30 17.24 -2.46
CA TRP A 89 -0.90 16.69 -1.18
C TRP A 89 -0.18 15.35 -1.36
N PRO A 90 0.76 15.00 -0.47
CA PRO A 90 1.33 13.65 -0.45
C PRO A 90 0.25 12.66 -0.03
N THR A 91 -0.09 11.67 -0.87
CA THR A 91 -1.24 10.79 -0.61
C THR A 91 -0.88 9.33 -0.81
N ASN A 92 -1.44 8.46 0.04
CA ASN A 92 -1.49 7.02 -0.18
C ASN A 92 -2.81 6.67 -0.87
N ARG A 93 -2.74 6.14 -2.10
CA ARG A 93 -3.87 5.98 -3.00
C ARG A 93 -4.07 4.51 -3.33
N PHE A 94 -5.32 4.07 -3.25
CA PHE A 94 -5.75 2.76 -3.70
C PHE A 94 -6.39 2.86 -5.09
N SER A 95 -5.90 2.05 -6.02
CA SER A 95 -6.51 1.82 -7.32
C SER A 95 -6.85 0.34 -7.51
N ALA A 96 -7.78 0.04 -8.41
CA ALA A 96 -8.18 -1.33 -8.71
C ALA A 96 -8.19 -1.57 -10.23
N ALA A 97 -7.82 -2.78 -10.62
CA ALA A 97 -7.84 -3.26 -12.00
C ALA A 97 -8.14 -4.77 -12.06
N ARG A 98 -8.61 -5.23 -13.22
CA ARG A 98 -8.60 -6.64 -13.61
C ARG A 98 -7.39 -6.84 -14.51
N VAL A 99 -6.47 -7.73 -14.15
CA VAL A 99 -5.23 -7.97 -14.91
C VAL A 99 -5.59 -8.58 -16.28
N PRO A 100 -5.19 -7.94 -17.40
CA PRO A 100 -5.43 -8.47 -18.73
C PRO A 100 -4.83 -9.88 -18.92
N GLY A 101 -5.56 -10.77 -19.60
CA GLY A 101 -5.08 -12.11 -19.97
C GLY A 101 -5.08 -13.16 -18.84
N ILE A 102 -5.00 -12.75 -17.57
CA ILE A 102 -4.96 -13.67 -16.41
C ILE A 102 -6.28 -13.64 -15.63
N GLY A 103 -7.03 -12.54 -15.71
CA GLY A 103 -8.35 -12.44 -15.08
C GLY A 103 -8.31 -12.31 -13.54
N THR A 104 -7.15 -12.02 -12.95
CA THR A 104 -7.02 -11.74 -11.51
C THR A 104 -7.35 -10.28 -11.21
N ASP A 105 -8.18 -10.02 -10.22
CA ASP A 105 -8.38 -8.66 -9.71
C ASP A 105 -7.21 -8.25 -8.82
N VAL A 106 -6.82 -6.98 -8.91
CA VAL A 106 -5.73 -6.40 -8.12
C VAL A 106 -6.16 -5.08 -7.52
N ILE A 107 -5.70 -4.84 -6.30
CA ILE A 107 -5.71 -3.55 -5.64
C ILE A 107 -4.25 -3.08 -5.62
N ILE A 108 -3.98 -1.85 -6.04
CA ILE A 108 -2.64 -1.25 -5.94
C ILE A 108 -2.71 -0.11 -4.94
N LEU A 109 -1.94 -0.22 -3.87
CA LEU A 109 -1.67 0.85 -2.92
C LEU A 109 -0.31 1.46 -3.26
N GLU A 110 -0.32 2.71 -3.71
CA GLU A 110 0.90 3.47 -3.98
C GLU A 110 0.89 4.77 -3.18
N GLY A 111 2.04 5.11 -2.61
CA GLY A 111 2.20 6.38 -1.93
C GLY A 111 3.56 6.49 -1.24
N ILE A 112 3.58 7.20 -0.12
CA ILE A 112 4.79 7.51 0.64
C ILE A 112 4.64 6.88 2.01
N GLU A 113 5.75 6.36 2.54
CA GLU A 113 5.81 5.89 3.93
C GLU A 113 5.30 6.98 4.88
N PRO A 114 4.33 6.67 5.77
CA PRO A 114 3.79 7.64 6.72
C PRO A 114 4.86 8.05 7.73
N HIS A 115 4.78 9.25 8.30
CA HIS A 115 5.66 9.69 9.39
C HIS A 115 5.09 9.33 10.77
N PHE A 116 3.76 9.30 10.89
CA PHE A 116 3.06 9.10 12.16
C PHE A 116 2.02 8.00 12.07
N ARG A 117 1.51 7.57 13.24
CA ARG A 117 0.32 6.70 13.38
C ARG A 117 0.36 5.40 12.55
N TRP A 118 1.53 4.76 12.42
CA TRP A 118 1.70 3.55 11.60
C TRP A 118 0.73 2.42 11.95
N GLY A 119 0.40 2.24 13.23
CA GLY A 119 -0.62 1.28 13.67
C GLY A 119 -2.01 1.56 13.07
N SER A 120 -2.50 2.81 13.14
CA SER A 120 -3.76 3.19 12.49
C SER A 120 -3.68 3.05 10.97
N PHE A 121 -2.57 3.50 10.37
CA PHE A 121 -2.34 3.38 8.93
C PHE A 121 -2.48 1.92 8.45
N CYS A 122 -1.80 0.98 9.11
CA CYS A 122 -1.90 -0.44 8.79
C CYS A 122 -3.33 -0.97 9.00
N ARG A 123 -4.05 -0.54 10.05
CA ARG A 123 -5.45 -0.90 10.25
C ARG A 123 -6.35 -0.41 9.11
N HIS A 124 -6.12 0.77 8.54
CA HIS A 124 -6.87 1.21 7.35
C HIS A 124 -6.55 0.38 6.11
N VAL A 125 -5.27 0.07 5.87
CA VAL A 125 -4.87 -0.80 4.75
C VAL A 125 -5.53 -2.16 4.87
N LEU A 126 -5.51 -2.76 6.07
CA LEU A 126 -6.18 -4.03 6.37
C LEU A 126 -7.71 -3.91 6.26
N GLY A 127 -8.28 -2.77 6.65
CA GLY A 127 -9.70 -2.48 6.48
C GLY A 127 -10.12 -2.48 5.01
N VAL A 128 -9.32 -1.87 4.12
CA VAL A 128 -9.54 -1.94 2.66
C VAL A 128 -9.41 -3.38 2.16
N ALA A 129 -8.36 -4.08 2.57
CA ALA A 129 -8.11 -5.47 2.18
C ALA A 129 -9.28 -6.38 2.59
N SER A 130 -9.76 -6.27 3.83
CA SER A 130 -10.89 -7.04 4.34
C SER A 130 -12.20 -6.66 3.66
N HIS A 131 -12.47 -5.37 3.44
CA HIS A 131 -13.71 -4.90 2.81
C HIS A 131 -13.84 -5.37 1.36
N LEU A 132 -12.72 -5.52 0.66
CA LEU A 132 -12.66 -6.00 -0.72
C LEU A 132 -12.24 -7.48 -0.83
N GLU A 133 -12.24 -8.20 0.30
CA GLU A 133 -11.96 -9.64 0.38
C GLU A 133 -10.63 -10.04 -0.27
N ALA A 134 -9.60 -9.21 -0.13
CA ALA A 134 -8.28 -9.49 -0.67
C ALA A 134 -7.73 -10.81 -0.10
N ARG A 135 -7.21 -11.67 -0.98
CA ARG A 135 -6.69 -13.00 -0.60
C ARG A 135 -5.22 -13.00 -0.22
N LEU A 136 -4.49 -11.94 -0.58
CA LEU A 136 -3.05 -11.81 -0.42
C LEU A 136 -2.66 -10.33 -0.43
N VAL A 137 -1.77 -9.94 0.49
CA VAL A 137 -1.05 -8.66 0.43
C VAL A 137 0.38 -8.92 -0.05
N VAL A 138 0.83 -8.17 -1.05
CA VAL A 138 2.21 -8.22 -1.53
C VAL A 138 2.83 -6.84 -1.35
N THR A 139 3.92 -6.76 -0.61
CA THR A 139 4.68 -5.52 -0.46
C THR A 139 5.87 -5.51 -1.40
N LEU A 140 6.05 -4.42 -2.13
CA LEU A 140 7.24 -4.20 -2.95
C LEU A 140 8.21 -3.29 -2.20
N GLY A 141 9.50 -3.63 -2.29
CA GLY A 141 10.57 -2.81 -1.75
C GLY A 141 11.85 -2.96 -2.57
N ALA A 142 12.77 -2.03 -2.36
CA ALA A 142 14.10 -2.03 -2.92
C ALA A 142 15.09 -1.48 -1.89
N LEU A 143 16.29 -2.05 -1.86
CA LEU A 143 17.35 -1.67 -0.92
C LEU A 143 18.66 -1.47 -1.66
N LEU A 144 19.55 -0.66 -1.10
CA LEU A 144 20.92 -0.52 -1.59
C LEU A 144 21.73 -1.75 -1.20
N ALA A 145 22.47 -2.30 -2.17
CA ALA A 145 23.34 -3.45 -1.98
C ALA A 145 24.64 -3.29 -2.78
N ASP A 146 25.70 -3.95 -2.34
CA ASP A 146 26.99 -3.98 -3.02
C ASP A 146 26.93 -4.91 -4.25
N VAL A 147 26.29 -4.43 -5.32
CA VAL A 147 26.12 -5.16 -6.58
C VAL A 147 26.50 -4.29 -7.79
N PRO A 148 27.13 -4.87 -8.83
CA PRO A 148 27.48 -4.11 -10.03
C PRO A 148 26.23 -3.89 -10.91
N HIS A 149 26.08 -2.68 -11.47
CA HIS A 149 25.01 -2.32 -12.40
C HIS A 149 25.09 -3.03 -13.77
N THR A 150 26.15 -3.83 -14.00
CA THR A 150 26.40 -4.59 -15.24
C THR A 150 26.01 -6.07 -15.13
N ARG A 151 25.25 -6.44 -14.10
CA ARG A 151 24.71 -7.79 -13.86
C ARG A 151 23.20 -7.72 -13.67
N PRO A 152 22.48 -8.84 -13.91
CA PRO A 152 21.05 -8.91 -13.62
C PRO A 152 20.74 -8.52 -12.17
N VAL A 153 19.64 -7.79 -11.97
CA VAL A 153 19.17 -7.38 -10.63
C VAL A 153 18.71 -8.62 -9.86
N SER A 154 19.19 -8.77 -8.63
CA SER A 154 18.76 -9.86 -7.75
C SER A 154 17.42 -9.51 -7.11
N ILE A 155 16.48 -10.46 -7.12
CA ILE A 155 15.15 -10.33 -6.52
C ILE A 155 15.07 -11.32 -5.36
N TYR A 156 14.62 -10.82 -4.22
CA TYR A 156 14.39 -11.61 -3.01
C TYR A 156 12.94 -11.41 -2.58
N GLY A 157 12.35 -12.46 -2.00
CA GLY A 157 11.04 -12.39 -1.37
C GLY A 157 11.04 -13.17 -0.07
N SER A 158 10.17 -12.78 0.84
CA SER A 158 10.03 -13.45 2.12
C SER A 158 8.58 -13.47 2.58
N THR A 159 8.20 -14.47 3.35
CA THR A 159 6.88 -14.51 3.98
C THR A 159 6.97 -15.28 5.29
N ASP A 160 6.17 -14.87 6.26
CA ASP A 160 5.99 -15.59 7.52
C ASP A 160 4.86 -16.64 7.43
N ASN A 161 4.14 -16.69 6.32
CA ASN A 161 3.14 -17.72 6.06
C ASN A 161 3.82 -18.95 5.45
N THR A 162 3.89 -20.05 6.21
CA THR A 162 4.56 -21.29 5.78
C THR A 162 3.96 -21.90 4.52
N GLN A 163 2.64 -21.88 4.37
CA GLN A 163 1.97 -22.41 3.17
C GLN A 163 2.28 -21.57 1.93
N LEU A 164 2.38 -20.25 2.09
CA LEU A 164 2.75 -19.35 1.01
C LEU A 164 4.23 -19.48 0.66
N ALA A 165 5.09 -19.67 1.68
CA ALA A 165 6.51 -19.90 1.51
C ALA A 165 6.77 -21.13 0.63
N ASP A 166 6.09 -22.25 0.90
CA ASP A 166 6.23 -23.47 0.11
C ASP A 166 5.74 -23.29 -1.34
N LYS A 167 4.60 -22.61 -1.52
CA LYS A 167 4.01 -22.37 -2.85
C LYS A 167 4.85 -21.45 -3.73
N LEU A 168 5.41 -20.39 -3.15
CA LEU A 168 6.18 -19.37 -3.86
C LEU A 168 7.70 -19.59 -3.78
N GLN A 169 8.14 -20.69 -3.15
CA GLN A 169 9.55 -20.99 -2.90
C GLN A 169 10.29 -19.85 -2.17
N LEU A 170 9.58 -19.19 -1.25
CA LEU A 170 10.12 -18.11 -0.43
C LEU A 170 10.65 -18.65 0.90
N ARG A 171 11.41 -17.82 1.60
CA ARG A 171 11.91 -18.13 2.96
C ARG A 171 11.36 -17.12 3.96
N SER A 172 11.19 -17.53 5.20
CA SER A 172 10.94 -16.57 6.28
C SER A 172 12.24 -15.79 6.57
N SER A 173 12.08 -14.49 6.82
CA SER A 173 13.18 -13.63 7.21
C SER A 173 13.60 -13.92 8.65
N ARG A 174 14.91 -13.92 8.91
CA ARG A 174 15.47 -13.96 10.27
C ARG A 174 16.05 -12.60 10.69
N TYR A 175 15.70 -11.55 9.97
CA TYR A 175 16.20 -10.20 10.20
C TYR A 175 15.73 -9.67 11.56
N GLU A 176 16.64 -9.05 12.29
CA GLU A 176 16.37 -8.29 13.51
C GLU A 176 17.05 -6.93 13.40
N GLY A 177 16.28 -5.86 13.59
CA GLY A 177 16.76 -4.49 13.45
C GLY A 177 15.64 -3.50 13.10
N PRO A 178 15.99 -2.25 12.78
CA PRO A 178 15.02 -1.24 12.36
C PRO A 178 14.23 -1.69 11.12
N THR A 179 12.94 -1.37 11.09
CA THR A 179 12.06 -1.65 9.96
C THR A 179 11.33 -0.39 9.51
N GLY A 180 10.96 -0.37 8.23
CA GLY A 180 10.01 0.58 7.68
C GLY A 180 8.56 0.09 7.76
N ILE A 181 7.66 0.86 7.14
CA ILE A 181 6.22 0.58 7.08
C ILE A 181 5.90 -0.78 6.47
N VAL A 182 6.73 -1.27 5.54
CA VAL A 182 6.56 -2.59 4.91
C VAL A 182 6.60 -3.71 5.95
N GLY A 183 7.57 -3.68 6.87
CA GLY A 183 7.67 -4.71 7.92
C GLY A 183 6.54 -4.59 8.95
N VAL A 184 6.12 -3.37 9.30
CA VAL A 184 4.99 -3.16 10.22
C VAL A 184 3.68 -3.65 9.59
N LEU A 185 3.46 -3.37 8.30
CA LEU A 185 2.31 -3.90 7.57
C LEU A 185 2.35 -5.43 7.46
N GLY A 186 3.53 -6.02 7.24
CA GLY A 186 3.70 -7.48 7.23
C GLY A 186 3.30 -8.13 8.55
N VAL A 187 3.76 -7.57 9.69
CA VAL A 187 3.36 -8.04 11.03
C VAL A 187 1.86 -7.87 11.25
N ALA A 188 1.30 -6.72 10.87
CA ALA A 188 -0.14 -6.46 11.01
C ALA A 188 -0.99 -7.43 10.17
N CYS A 189 -0.56 -7.76 8.95
CA CYS A 189 -1.22 -8.78 8.12
C CYS A 189 -1.22 -10.15 8.82
N ARG A 190 -0.07 -10.56 9.36
CA ARG A 190 0.07 -11.82 10.10
C ARG A 190 -0.86 -11.88 11.31
N GLU A 191 -0.92 -10.81 12.11
CA GLU A 191 -1.80 -10.72 13.28
C GLU A 191 -3.28 -10.76 12.91
N ALA A 192 -3.64 -10.19 11.74
CA ALA A 192 -4.99 -10.25 11.19
C ALA A 192 -5.32 -11.57 10.46
N GLY A 193 -4.36 -12.50 10.36
CA GLY A 193 -4.53 -13.76 9.63
C GLY A 193 -4.61 -13.60 8.10
N LEU A 194 -4.24 -12.45 7.57
CA LEU A 194 -4.22 -12.17 6.14
C LEU A 194 -2.88 -12.60 5.55
N PRO A 195 -2.82 -13.50 4.54
CA PRO A 195 -1.56 -13.88 3.92
C PRO A 195 -0.83 -12.66 3.35
N SER A 196 0.49 -12.57 3.59
CA SER A 196 1.33 -11.50 3.07
C SER A 196 2.70 -11.99 2.60
N ALA A 197 3.29 -11.30 1.62
CA ALA A 197 4.64 -11.54 1.10
C ALA A 197 5.34 -10.25 0.68
#